data_AF-A0A355I9Q3-F1
#
_entry.id   AF-A0A355I9Q3-F1
#
_cell.length_a   1.000
_cell.length_b   1.000
_cell.length_c   1.000
_cell.angle_alpha   90.00
_cell.angle_beta   90.00
_cell.angle_gamma   90.00
#
_symmetry.space_group_name_H-M   'P 1'
#
loop_
_entity.id
_entity.type
_entity.pdbx_description
1 polymer ?
#
loop_
_entity_poly.entity_id
_entity_poly.type
_entity_poly.pdbx_seq_one_letter_code
_entity_poly.pdbx_strand_id
1 'polypeptide(L)' 'MIVAKDLVKEFKIYQHHRGAFGAIRNMFSTKHTIVRAVDQISFQIAAGEL' A
#
# COMPACT_ATOMS: atom_id res chain seq x y z
N MET A 1 7.63 20.62 -15.29
CA MET A 1 7.56 20.95 -13.85
C MET A 1 6.67 19.91 -13.19
N ILE A 2 7.18 19.16 -12.23
CA ILE A 2 6.42 18.17 -11.45
C ILE A 2 6.43 18.64 -9.99
N VAL A 3 5.28 18.56 -9.32
CA VAL A 3 5.16 18.90 -7.89
C VAL A 3 4.32 17.82 -7.23
N ALA A 4 4.86 17.20 -6.20
CA ALA A 4 4.15 16.28 -5.32
C ALA A 4 4.20 16.83 -3.89
N LYS A 5 3.06 16.82 -3.21
CA LYS A 5 2.93 17.24 -1.81
C LYS A 5 2.31 16.11 -1.01
N ASP A 6 2.93 15.78 0.11
CA ASP A 6 2.49 14.75 1.06
C ASP A 6 2.13 13.43 0.36
N LEU A 7 2.96 13.02 -0.61
CA LEU A 7 2.72 11.81 -1.39
C LEU A 7 2.80 10.60 -0.46
N VAL A 8 1.69 9.86 -0.39
CA VAL A 8 1.58 8.61 0.35
C VAL A 8 1.20 7.50 -0.62
N LYS A 9 1.89 6.36 -0.53
CA LYS A 9 1.54 5.15 -1.26
C LYS A 9 1.50 3.97 -0.30
N GLU A 10 0.33 3.35 -0.22
CA GLU A 10 0.09 2.19 0.61
C GLU A 10 -0.34 1.00 -0.25
N PHE A 11 0.06 -0.19 0.19
CA PHE A 11 -0.30 -1.47 -0.42
C PHE A 11 -0.93 -2.38 0.63
N LYS A 12 -2.05 -3.02 0.27
CA LYS A 12 -2.72 -4.01 1.11
C LYS A 12 -2.20 -5.40 0.76
N ILE A 13 -1.62 -6.09 1.73
CA ILE A 13 -1.17 -7.48 1.60
C ILE A 13 -2.19 -8.36 2.30
N TYR A 14 -2.94 -9.14 1.51
CA TYR A 14 -3.90 -10.11 2.01
C TYR A 14 -3.19 -11.38 2.45
N GLN A 15 -3.41 -11.80 3.71
CA GLN A 15 -2.85 -13.05 4.23
C GLN A 15 -3.87 -14.17 4.07
N HIS A 16 -3.60 -15.13 3.18
CA HIS A 16 -4.45 -16.31 2.99
C HIS A 16 -3.96 -17.48 3.84
N HIS A 17 -4.71 -17.81 4.90
CA HIS A 17 -4.52 -19.06 5.63
C HIS A 17 -5.01 -20.25 4.78
N ARG A 18 -4.14 -21.23 4.50
CA ARG A 18 -4.49 -22.43 3.72
C ARG A 18 -5.35 -23.40 4.54
N GLY A 19 -6.36 -24.00 3.91
CA GLY A 19 -7.20 -25.08 4.45
C GLY A 19 -8.70 -24.88 4.20
N ALA A 20 -9.47 -25.97 4.04
CA ALA A 20 -10.91 -25.94 3.71
C ALA A 20 -11.76 -25.20 4.77
N PHE A 21 -11.42 -25.35 6.06
CA PHE A 21 -12.03 -24.58 7.16
C PHE A 21 -11.43 -23.17 7.34
N GLY A 22 -10.25 -22.92 6.78
CA GLY A 22 -9.61 -21.59 6.79
C GLY A 22 -10.27 -20.59 5.85
N ALA A 23 -10.91 -21.06 4.77
CA ALA A 23 -11.63 -20.23 3.81
C ALA A 23 -12.87 -19.55 4.43
N ILE A 24 -13.68 -20.31 5.19
CA ILE A 24 -14.87 -19.77 5.87
C ILE A 24 -14.46 -18.73 6.93
N ARG A 25 -13.40 -19.00 7.70
CA ARG A 25 -12.88 -18.06 8.70
C ARG A 25 -12.26 -16.80 8.08
N ASN A 26 -11.55 -16.93 6.95
CA ASN A 26 -11.00 -15.78 6.22
C ASN A 26 -12.09 -14.86 5.64
N MET A 27 -13.24 -15.42 5.27
CA MET A 27 -14.37 -14.64 4.73
C MET A 27 -14.98 -13.72 5.79
N PHE A 28 -14.99 -14.14 7.07
CA PHE A 28 -15.45 -13.33 8.20
C PHE A 28 -14.35 -12.47 8.85
N SER A 29 -13.07 -12.84 8.74
CA SER A 29 -11.95 -12.02 9.21
C SER A 29 -10.77 -12.05 8.21
N THR A 30 -10.85 -11.25 7.15
CA THR A 30 -9.71 -11.11 6.23
C THR A 30 -8.62 -10.28 6.91
N LYS A 31 -7.61 -10.97 7.45
CA LYS A 31 -6.41 -10.32 7.99
C LYS A 31 -5.60 -9.76 6.82
N HIS A 32 -5.42 -8.44 6.82
CA HIS A 32 -4.59 -7.74 5.85
C HIS A 32 -3.60 -6.86 6.59
N THR A 33 -2.39 -6.76 6.03
CA THR A 33 -1.38 -5.81 6.49
C THR A 33 -1.31 -4.67 5.50
N ILE A 34 -1.33 -3.44 6.00
CA ILE A 34 -1.07 -2.25 5.19
C ILE A 34 0.43 -1.96 5.26
N VAL A 35 1.09 -1.95 4.11
CA VAL A 35 2.49 -1.56 3.99
C VAL A 35 2.54 -0.19 3.33
N ARG A 36 3.14 0.78 4.02
CA ARG A 36 3.37 2.11 3.49
C ARG A 36 4.71 2.12 2.75
N ALA A 37 4.66 2.19 1.42
CA ALA A 37 5.83 2.19 0.55
C ALA A 37 6.39 3.59 0.32
N VAL A 38 5.53 4.60 0.39
CA VAL A 38 5.90 6.01 0.33
C VAL A 38 5.19 6.69 1.49
N ASP A 39 5.95 7.36 2.35
CA ASP A 39 5.43 8.04 3.52
C ASP A 39 5.69 9.54 3.45
N GLN A 40 4.63 10.30 3.23
CA GLN A 40 4.60 11.78 3.29
C GLN A 40 5.75 12.47 2.55
N ILE A 41 6.02 12.07 1.32
CA ILE A 41 7.10 12.66 0.53
C ILE A 41 6.59 13.90 -0.21
N SER A 42 7.27 15.02 -0.04
CA SER A 42 7.03 16.26 -0.78
C SER A 42 8.26 16.61 -1.62
N PHE A 43 8.08 16.79 -2.93
CA PHE A 43 9.18 17.14 -3.84
C PHE A 43 8.71 17.94 -5.04
N GLN A 44 9.65 18.62 -5.68
CA GLN A 44 9.44 19.39 -6.90
C GLN A 44 10.58 19.09 -7.87
N ILE A 45 10.25 18.93 -9.15
CA ILE A 45 11.20 18.74 -10.25
C ILE A 45 11.01 19.86 -11.26
N ALA A 46 12.06 20.64 -11.50
CA ALA A 46 12.13 21.69 -12.49
C ALA A 46 12.25 21.11 -13.92
N ALA A 47 12.04 21.94 -14.94
CA ALA A 47 12.24 21.52 -16.32
C ALA A 47 13.74 21.34 -16.59
N GLY A 48 14.14 20.15 -17.06
CA GLY A 48 15.55 19.83 -17.35
C GLY A 48 16.32 19.15 -16.21
N GLU A 49 15.68 18.90 -15.06
CA GLU A 49 16.25 18.04 -14.02
C GLU A 49 16.03 16.55 -14.34
N LEU A 50 17.05 15.73 -14.09
CA LEU A 50 17.09 14.27 -14.27
C LEU A 50 17.11 13.55 -12.92
#